data_AF-A0A2D5T8Z4-F1
#
_entry.id   AF-A0A2D5T8Z4-F1
#
_cell.length_a   1.000
_cell.length_b   1.000
_cell.length_c   1.000
_cell.angle_alpha   90.00
_cell.angle_beta   90.00
_cell.angle_gamma   90.00
#
_symmetry.space_group_name_H-M   'P 1'
#
loop_
_entity.id
_entity.type
_entity.pdbx_description
1 polymer ?
#
loop_
_entity_poly.entity_id
_entity_poly.type
_entity_poly.pdbx_seq_one_letter_code
_entity_poly.pdbx_strand_id
1 'polypeptide(L)'
;KWHLSGEPFLTKPGHLIDSAVKAISETTGKEPVLSTGGGTSDGRFISPAGVDVVEIGPVNASIHKIDEHVKVEDVIQLTEIYSKILKLLL
;
A
#
# COMPACT_ATOMS: atom_id res chain seq x y z
N LYS A 1 2.30 4.97 32.28
CA LYS A 1 1.60 3.69 32.02
C LYS A 1 1.53 3.53 30.51
N TRP A 2 2.02 2.42 29.95
CA TRP A 2 2.00 2.19 28.50
C TRP A 2 0.64 1.58 28.11
N HIS A 3 0.13 1.98 26.95
CA HIS A 3 -1.13 1.50 26.39
C HIS A 3 -0.90 1.05 24.95
N LEU A 4 -1.31 -0.18 24.63
CA LEU A 4 -1.28 -0.69 23.27
C LEU A 4 -2.37 0.04 22.46
N SER A 5 -1.96 0.78 21.43
CA SER A 5 -2.86 1.58 20.59
C SER A 5 -3.43 0.82 19.39
N GLY A 6 -2.89 -0.36 19.06
CA GLY A 6 -3.38 -1.21 17.97
C GLY A 6 -2.55 -2.49 17.83
N GLU A 7 -3.22 -3.60 17.53
CA GLU A 7 -2.60 -4.89 17.25
C GLU A 7 -1.92 -4.89 15.87
N PRO A 8 -0.82 -5.66 15.68
CA PRO A 8 -0.21 -5.86 14.38
C PRO A 8 -1.11 -6.69 13.46
N PHE A 9 -0.97 -6.50 12.15
CA PHE A 9 -1.63 -7.32 11.13
C PHE A 9 -0.65 -7.69 10.02
N LEU A 10 -0.94 -8.80 9.32
CA LEU A 10 -0.13 -9.29 8.21
C LEU A 10 -1.00 -10.04 7.20
N THR A 11 -0.93 -9.62 5.95
CA THR A 11 -1.54 -10.32 4.82
C THR A 11 -0.61 -11.42 4.34
N LYS A 12 -1.14 -12.63 4.17
CA LYS A 12 -0.36 -13.77 3.66
C LYS A 12 -0.13 -13.62 2.15
N PRO A 13 0.93 -14.24 1.60
CA PRO A 13 1.10 -14.34 0.14
C PRO A 13 -0.17 -14.87 -0.52
N GLY A 14 -0.58 -14.26 -1.63
CA GLY A 14 -1.82 -14.59 -2.31
C GLY A 14 -2.23 -13.57 -3.36
N HIS A 15 -3.42 -13.76 -3.92
CA HIS A 15 -3.88 -13.11 -5.15
C HIS A 15 -3.83 -11.57 -5.09
N LEU A 16 -4.12 -10.96 -3.94
CA LEU A 16 -4.04 -9.51 -3.77
C LEU A 16 -2.60 -9.00 -3.88
N ILE A 17 -1.66 -9.66 -3.20
CA ILE A 17 -0.23 -9.31 -3.24
C ILE A 17 0.30 -9.53 -4.66
N ASP A 18 0.00 -10.66 -5.28
CA ASP A 18 0.50 -10.99 -6.62
C ASP A 18 -0.01 -9.98 -7.67
N SER A 19 -1.28 -9.59 -7.59
CA SER A 19 -1.89 -8.58 -8.47
C SER A 19 -1.26 -7.21 -8.27
N ALA A 20 -1.02 -6.81 -7.02
CA ALA A 20 -0.34 -5.55 -6.70
C ALA A 20 1.10 -5.52 -7.23
N VAL A 21 1.88 -6.57 -6.98
CA VAL A 21 3.28 -6.68 -7.45
C VAL A 21 3.34 -6.60 -8.96
N LYS A 22 2.47 -7.36 -9.66
CA LYS A 22 2.39 -7.33 -11.12
C LYS A 22 1.99 -5.96 -11.65
N ALA A 23 0.97 -5.34 -11.06
CA ALA A 23 0.51 -4.03 -11.50
C ALA A 23 1.58 -2.94 -11.35
N ILE A 24 2.28 -2.91 -10.21
CA ILE A 24 3.37 -1.95 -9.96
C ILE A 24 4.54 -2.21 -10.92
N SER A 25 4.93 -3.47 -11.10
CA SER A 25 6.04 -3.85 -11.99
C SER A 25 5.78 -3.45 -13.44
N GLU A 26 4.58 -3.73 -13.96
CA GLU A 26 4.22 -3.41 -15.34
C GLU A 26 4.06 -1.91 -15.58
N THR A 27 3.57 -1.15 -14.60
CA THR A 27 3.35 0.30 -14.76
C THR A 27 4.64 1.11 -14.51
N THR A 28 5.52 0.66 -13.63
CA THR A 28 6.71 1.42 -13.21
C THR A 28 8.03 0.88 -13.77
N GLY A 29 8.04 -0.36 -14.27
CA GLY A 29 9.25 -1.08 -14.66
C GLY A 29 10.12 -1.52 -13.47
N LYS A 30 9.62 -1.42 -12.24
CA LYS A 30 10.35 -1.73 -11.00
C LYS A 30 9.57 -2.72 -10.15
N GLU A 31 10.28 -3.67 -9.57
CA GLU A 31 9.70 -4.62 -8.62
C GLU A 31 9.52 -3.94 -7.25
N PRO A 32 8.31 -3.95 -6.65
CA PRO A 32 8.09 -3.40 -5.32
C PRO A 32 8.66 -4.30 -4.23
N VAL A 33 9.14 -3.70 -3.14
CA VAL A 33 9.56 -4.42 -1.94
C VAL A 33 8.38 -4.57 -0.99
N LEU A 34 8.07 -5.80 -0.58
CA LEU A 34 7.08 -6.06 0.47
C LEU A 34 7.66 -5.64 1.83
N SER A 35 6.94 -4.78 2.56
CA SER A 35 7.44 -4.16 3.79
C SER A 35 6.35 -4.09 4.85
N THR A 36 6.75 -4.23 6.11
CA THR A 36 5.96 -3.96 7.32
C THR A 36 6.53 -2.79 8.13
N GLY A 37 7.48 -2.04 7.55
CA GLY A 37 8.14 -0.92 8.21
C GLY A 37 7.28 0.35 8.28
N GLY A 38 7.68 1.30 9.13
CA GLY A 38 6.97 2.57 9.33
C GLY A 38 6.10 2.55 10.58
N GLY A 39 4.98 3.29 10.52
CA GLY A 39 3.97 3.35 11.57
C GLY A 39 2.92 2.25 11.44
N THR A 40 1.64 2.63 11.47
CA THR A 40 0.50 1.74 11.21
C THR A 40 -0.55 2.48 10.38
N SER A 41 -1.53 1.76 9.87
CA SER A 41 -2.69 2.30 9.16
C SER A 41 -3.98 1.73 9.75
N ASP A 42 -5.13 2.17 9.22
CA ASP A 42 -6.43 1.59 9.58
C ASP A 42 -6.64 0.18 9.02
N GLY A 43 -5.68 -0.36 8.26
CA GLY A 43 -5.60 -1.78 7.93
C GLY A 43 -5.69 -2.69 9.16
N ARG A 44 -5.22 -2.22 10.33
CA ARG A 44 -5.33 -2.93 11.62
C ARG A 44 -6.78 -3.17 12.07
N PHE A 45 -7.72 -2.35 11.62
CA PHE A 45 -9.16 -2.54 11.91
C PHE A 45 -9.88 -3.35 10.83
N ILE A 46 -9.35 -3.33 9.60
CA ILE A 46 -9.95 -4.02 8.45
C ILE A 46 -9.53 -5.49 8.42
N SER A 47 -8.25 -5.79 8.62
CA SER A 47 -7.70 -7.16 8.56
C SER A 47 -8.41 -8.17 9.48
N PRO A 48 -8.85 -7.83 10.71
CA PRO A 48 -9.62 -8.74 11.56
C PRO A 48 -10.95 -9.24 10.96
N ALA A 49 -11.48 -8.58 9.92
CA ALA A 49 -12.64 -9.07 9.17
C ALA A 49 -12.33 -10.28 8.28
N GLY A 50 -11.08 -10.76 8.25
CA GLY A 50 -10.65 -11.90 7.45
C GLY A 50 -10.41 -11.55 5.99
N VAL A 51 -10.13 -10.29 5.69
CA VAL A 51 -9.82 -9.79 4.34
C VAL A 51 -8.33 -9.51 4.19
N ASP A 52 -7.81 -9.74 3.00
CA ASP A 52 -6.45 -9.37 2.65
C ASP A 52 -6.32 -7.84 2.54
N VAL A 53 -5.24 -7.29 3.10
CA VAL A 53 -4.95 -5.85 3.12
C VAL A 53 -3.55 -5.58 2.60
N VAL A 54 -3.41 -4.68 1.64
CA VAL A 54 -2.11 -4.16 1.17
C VAL A 54 -2.17 -2.64 1.13
N GLU A 55 -1.04 -2.00 1.39
CA GLU A 55 -0.91 -0.53 1.35
C GLU A 55 -0.01 -0.13 0.17
N ILE A 56 -0.52 0.76 -0.68
CA ILE A 56 0.17 1.24 -1.88
C ILE A 56 -0.13 2.73 -1.99
N GLY A 57 0.90 3.55 -2.16
CA GLY A 57 0.77 5.01 -2.25
C GLY A 57 2.01 5.69 -2.80
N PRO A 58 2.00 7.02 -2.91
CA PRO A 58 3.15 7.80 -3.37
C PRO A 58 4.25 7.85 -2.30
N VAL A 59 5.36 8.52 -2.63
CA VAL A 59 6.50 8.69 -1.72
C VAL A 59 6.07 9.42 -0.44
N ASN A 60 6.36 8.82 0.72
CA ASN A 60 5.97 9.33 2.03
C ASN A 60 7.00 10.27 2.68
N ALA A 61 8.04 10.70 1.97
CA ALA A 61 9.19 11.40 2.56
C ALA A 61 8.85 12.77 3.20
N SER A 62 7.79 13.42 2.71
CA SER A 62 7.34 14.75 3.13
C SER A 62 6.12 14.73 4.06
N ILE A 63 5.52 13.57 4.37
CA ILE A 63 4.32 13.51 5.21
C ILE A 63 4.58 14.12 6.59
N HIS A 64 3.61 14.87 7.11
CA HIS A 64 3.68 15.52 8.43
C HIS A 64 4.83 16.53 8.56
N LYS A 65 5.32 17.10 7.45
CA LYS A 65 6.34 18.18 7.45
C LYS A 65 5.76 19.44 6.79
N ILE A 66 6.41 20.57 7.02
CA ILE A 66 6.12 21.78 6.22
C ILE A 66 6.40 21.51 4.74
N ASP A 67 5.62 22.14 3.87
CA ASP A 67 5.70 21.97 2.42
C ASP A 67 5.54 20.50 1.95
N GLU A 68 4.59 19.79 2.55
CA GLU A 68 4.16 18.46 2.10
C GLU A 68 3.76 18.51 0.61
N HIS A 69 4.30 17.57 -0.16
CA HIS A 69 4.15 17.55 -1.61
C HIS A 69 4.26 16.14 -2.17
N VAL A 70 3.76 15.99 -3.39
CA VAL A 70 3.85 14.79 -4.21
C VAL A 70 4.21 15.17 -5.63
N LYS A 71 4.92 14.30 -6.34
CA LYS A 71 5.17 14.46 -7.77
C LYS A 71 3.88 14.20 -8.54
N VAL A 72 3.47 15.12 -9.40
CA VAL A 72 2.19 15.03 -10.13
C VAL A 72 2.14 13.77 -11.00
N GLU A 73 3.25 13.41 -11.65
CA GLU A 73 3.34 12.20 -12.46
C GLU A 73 3.11 10.92 -11.65
N ASP A 74 3.53 10.90 -10.38
CA ASP A 74 3.33 9.73 -9.51
C ASP A 74 1.84 9.52 -9.19
N VAL A 75 1.04 10.60 -9.10
CA VAL A 75 -0.42 10.51 -8.90
C VAL A 75 -1.11 9.91 -10.13
N ILE A 76 -0.68 10.31 -11.33
CA ILE A 76 -1.18 9.74 -12.59
C ILE A 76 -0.82 8.25 -12.66
N GLN A 77 0.44 7.92 -12.38
CA GLN A 77 0.92 6.54 -12.40
C GLN A 77 0.22 5.66 -11.35
N LEU A 78 -0.05 6.21 -10.16
CA LEU A 78 -0.78 5.50 -9.10
C LEU A 78 -2.21 5.16 -9.52
N THR A 79 -2.86 6.03 -10.29
CA THR A 79 -4.19 5.78 -10.87
C THR A 79 -4.16 4.58 -11.82
N GLU A 80 -3.12 4.48 -12.67
CA GLU A 80 -2.92 3.35 -13.58
C GLU A 80 -2.67 2.05 -12.81
N ILE A 81 -1.86 2.09 -11.74
CA ILE A 81 -1.60 0.95 -10.86
C ILE A 81 -2.91 0.44 -10.25
N TYR A 82 -3.71 1.29 -9.61
CA TYR A 82 -4.98 0.87 -9.02
C TYR A 82 -5.95 0.31 -10.08
N SER A 83 -6.04 0.96 -11.24
CA SER A 83 -6.88 0.49 -12.34
C SER A 83 -6.46 -0.90 -12.83
N LYS A 84 -5.16 -1.18 -12.87
CA LYS A 84 -4.62 -2.49 -13.27
C LYS A 84 -4.84 -3.55 -12.20
N ILE A 85 -4.71 -3.22 -10.92
CA ILE A 85 -5.05 -4.13 -9.80
C ILE A 85 -6.50 -4.56 -9.90
N LEU A 86 -7.43 -3.61 -10.10
CA LEU A 86 -8.85 -3.93 -10.28
C LEU A 86 -9.10 -4.90 -11.44
N LYS A 87 -8.42 -4.71 -12.58
CA LYS A 87 -8.53 -5.60 -13.75
C LYS A 87 -7.91 -6.99 -13.55
N LEU A 88 -6.93 -7.12 -12.66
CA LEU A 88 -6.31 -8.41 -12.35
C LEU A 88 -7.13 -9.21 -11.34
N LEU A 89 -7.88 -8.52 -10.47
CA LEU A 89 -8.68 -9.14 -9.42
C LEU A 89 -10.12 -9.50 -9.83
N LEU A 90 -10.68 -8.81 -10.81
CA LEU A 90 -12.08 -8.93 -11.27
C LEU A 90 -12.15 -9.53 -12.68
#